data_AF-A0A9E3KEU6-F1
#
_entry.id   AF-A0A9E3KEU6-F1
#
_cell.length_a   1.000
_cell.length_b   1.000
_cell.length_c   1.000
_cell.angle_alpha   90.00
_cell.angle_beta   90.00
_cell.angle_gamma   90.00
#
_symmetry.space_group_name_H-M   'P 1'
#
loop_
_entity.id
_entity.type
_entity.pdbx_description
1 polymer ?
#
loop_
_entity_poly.entity_id
_entity_poly.type
_entity_poly.pdbx_seq_one_letter_code
_entity_poly.pdbx_strand_id
1 'polypeptide(L)'
;TEFTIELGRWLVGEAGVYLTRIVDRKLSHGETFLIVDGGLHHQLAASGNFGTVVRRNYPISLIKNMNSDAIEEVSVVGCLCTPLDRLGDHVGLPRAEVGDVVALFLAGAYGATASPQAFLGHPPARELTIDGTEIV
;
A
#
# COMPACT_ATOMS: atom_id res chain seq x y z
N THR A 1 15.95 -3.56 39.64
CA THR A 1 14.93 -2.84 38.86
C THR A 1 14.55 -3.69 37.68
N GLU A 2 13.26 -3.81 37.40
CA GLU A 2 12.71 -4.51 36.23
C GLU A 2 12.12 -3.47 35.28
N PHE A 3 12.27 -3.69 33.97
CA PHE A 3 11.76 -2.80 32.92
C PHE A 3 10.87 -3.59 31.96
N THR A 4 9.76 -2.96 31.53
CA THR A 4 8.84 -3.49 30.53
C THR A 4 8.76 -2.52 29.35
N ILE A 5 8.72 -3.06 28.13
CA ILE A 5 8.60 -2.28 26.89
C ILE A 5 7.51 -2.91 26.01
N GLU A 6 6.60 -2.09 25.49
CA GLU A 6 5.45 -2.51 24.68
C GLU A 6 5.65 -2.16 23.20
N LEU A 7 6.60 -2.83 22.55
CA LEU A 7 6.94 -2.57 21.16
C LEU A 7 5.93 -3.22 20.21
N GLY A 8 5.03 -2.43 19.63
CA GLY A 8 4.14 -2.88 18.54
C GLY A 8 4.79 -2.70 17.18
N ARG A 9 4.63 -1.51 16.59
CA ARG A 9 5.11 -1.16 15.24
C ARG A 9 6.57 -1.54 14.98
N TRP A 10 7.42 -1.39 15.97
CA TRP A 10 8.85 -1.70 15.84
C TRP A 10 9.10 -3.18 15.55
N LEU A 11 8.31 -4.09 16.12
CA LEU A 11 8.47 -5.53 15.88
C LEU A 11 7.94 -5.97 14.51
N VAL A 12 6.80 -5.43 14.09
CA VAL A 12 6.03 -6.00 12.95
C VAL A 12 5.92 -5.09 11.74
N GLY A 13 6.28 -3.82 11.84
CA GLY A 13 6.09 -2.83 10.76
C GLY A 13 6.74 -3.26 9.45
N GLU A 14 8.03 -3.61 9.51
CA GLU A 14 8.84 -3.99 8.34
C GLU A 14 8.52 -5.41 7.81
N ALA A 15 7.91 -6.27 8.63
CA ALA A 15 7.62 -7.65 8.28
C ALA A 15 6.46 -7.79 7.28
N GLY A 16 5.61 -6.76 7.14
CA GLY A 16 4.46 -6.80 6.24
C GLY A 16 4.67 -6.04 4.94
N VAL A 17 4.24 -6.66 3.84
CA VAL A 17 4.14 -6.03 2.52
C VAL A 17 2.70 -6.19 2.04
N TYR A 18 2.09 -5.08 1.62
CA TYR A 18 0.77 -5.10 1.03
C TYR A 18 0.87 -5.11 -0.49
N LEU A 19 0.26 -6.12 -1.11
CA LEU A 19 0.25 -6.32 -2.56
C LEU A 19 -1.12 -5.99 -3.13
N THR A 20 -1.15 -5.24 -4.22
CA THR A 20 -2.39 -4.87 -4.89
C THR A 20 -2.15 -4.69 -6.39
N ARG A 21 -3.12 -5.09 -7.21
CA ARG A 21 -2.98 -5.12 -8.67
C ARG A 21 -3.52 -3.84 -9.27
N ILE A 22 -2.81 -3.31 -10.27
CA ILE A 22 -3.29 -2.21 -11.09
C ILE A 22 -4.45 -2.70 -11.97
N VAL A 23 -5.60 -2.07 -11.84
CA VAL A 23 -6.80 -2.36 -12.64
C VAL A 23 -7.06 -1.34 -13.72
N ASP A 24 -6.53 -0.12 -13.57
CA ASP A 24 -6.62 0.93 -14.59
C ASP A 24 -5.43 1.89 -14.49
N ARG A 25 -5.07 2.50 -15.63
CA ARG A 25 -4.04 3.53 -15.75
C ARG A 25 -4.62 4.72 -16.52
N LYS A 26 -4.76 5.85 -15.83
CA LYS A 26 -5.42 7.03 -16.39
C LYS A 26 -4.51 8.25 -16.38
N LEU A 27 -4.50 9.01 -17.48
CA LEU A 27 -3.97 10.37 -17.50
C LEU A 27 -5.11 11.35 -17.21
N SER A 28 -4.96 12.21 -16.22
CA SER A 28 -5.97 13.20 -15.85
C SER A 28 -5.29 14.49 -15.42
N HIS A 29 -5.60 15.59 -16.10
CA HIS A 29 -5.00 16.92 -15.82
C HIS A 29 -3.46 16.92 -15.75
N GLY A 30 -2.80 16.08 -16.56
CA GLY A 30 -1.35 15.97 -16.60
C GLY A 30 -0.74 15.03 -15.55
N GLU A 31 -1.54 14.49 -14.63
CA GLU A 31 -1.10 13.48 -13.65
C GLU A 31 -1.50 12.08 -14.12
N THR A 32 -0.58 11.13 -13.99
CA THR A 32 -0.87 9.71 -14.21
C THR A 32 -1.34 9.08 -12.90
N PHE A 33 -2.48 8.41 -12.96
CA PHE A 33 -3.07 7.62 -11.88
C PHE A 33 -2.98 6.14 -12.19
N LEU A 34 -2.45 5.37 -11.26
CA LEU A 34 -2.50 3.91 -11.23
C LEU A 34 -3.57 3.51 -10.23
N ILE A 35 -4.72 3.05 -10.72
CA ILE A 35 -5.85 2.64 -9.90
C ILE A 35 -5.67 1.17 -9.58
N VAL A 36 -5.72 0.80 -8.29
CA VAL A 36 -5.48 -0.57 -7.83
C VAL A 36 -6.74 -1.24 -7.28
N ASP A 37 -6.75 -2.57 -7.22
CA ASP A 37 -7.90 -3.38 -6.76
C ASP A 37 -8.15 -3.36 -5.24
N GLY A 38 -7.28 -2.70 -4.47
CA GLY A 38 -7.49 -2.41 -3.05
C GLY A 38 -7.45 -0.91 -2.75
N GLY A 39 -7.12 -0.55 -1.51
CA GLY A 39 -7.10 0.85 -1.10
C GLY A 39 -7.02 1.03 0.41
N LEU A 40 -7.50 2.19 0.90
CA LEU A 40 -7.51 2.56 2.32
C LEU A 40 -8.26 1.56 3.19
N HIS A 41 -9.25 0.84 2.63
CA HIS A 41 -10.00 -0.20 3.35
C HIS A 41 -9.14 -1.41 3.71
N HIS A 42 -8.00 -1.59 3.04
CA HIS A 42 -6.97 -2.57 3.39
C HIS A 42 -5.76 -1.95 4.10
N GLN A 43 -5.42 -0.69 3.78
CA GLN A 43 -4.21 -0.01 4.25
C GLN A 43 -4.45 1.48 4.60
N LEU A 44 -5.24 1.73 5.64
CA LEU A 44 -5.57 3.07 6.15
C LEU A 44 -4.32 3.85 6.59
N ALA A 45 -3.34 3.15 7.18
CA ALA A 45 -2.09 3.77 7.60
C ALA A 45 -1.25 4.27 6.41
N ALA A 46 -1.18 3.49 5.32
CA ALA A 46 -0.49 3.90 4.09
C ALA A 46 -1.21 5.04 3.38
N SER A 47 -2.54 5.12 3.51
CA SER A 47 -3.30 6.23 2.92
C SER A 47 -3.11 7.56 3.67
N GLY A 48 -2.35 7.58 4.77
CA GLY A 48 -2.13 8.77 5.59
C GLY A 48 -3.31 9.14 6.48
N ASN A 49 -4.39 8.36 6.48
CA ASN A 49 -5.63 8.67 7.22
C ASN A 49 -5.65 8.06 8.64
N PHE A 50 -4.51 7.57 9.12
CA PHE A 50 -4.36 7.02 10.47
C PHE A 50 -3.67 8.04 11.41
N GLY A 51 -4.31 9.20 11.59
CA GLY A 51 -3.87 10.24 12.54
C GLY A 51 -2.55 10.93 12.21
N THR A 52 -2.03 10.77 10.99
CA THR A 52 -0.76 11.39 10.58
C THR A 52 -1.00 12.82 10.11
N VAL A 53 -0.32 13.80 10.74
CA VAL A 53 -0.48 15.23 10.42
C VAL A 53 0.10 15.58 9.04
N VAL A 54 1.18 14.91 8.64
CA VAL A 54 1.83 15.08 7.33
C VAL A 54 1.85 13.76 6.61
N ARG A 55 1.14 13.67 5.48
CA ARG A 55 1.12 12.48 4.65
C ARG A 55 2.51 12.17 4.10
N ARG A 56 2.94 10.92 4.22
CA ARG A 56 4.19 10.41 3.65
C ARG A 56 3.89 9.15 2.87
N ASN A 57 4.50 9.02 1.70
CA ASN A 57 4.42 7.79 0.94
C ASN A 57 5.15 6.69 1.72
N TYR A 58 4.50 5.55 1.86
CA TYR A 58 5.20 4.32 2.22
C TYR A 58 6.17 3.99 1.08
N PRO A 59 7.24 3.21 1.30
CA PRO A 59 8.04 2.74 0.18
C PRO A 59 7.15 1.92 -0.77
N ILE A 60 7.16 2.26 -2.05
CA ILE A 60 6.34 1.63 -3.10
C ILE A 60 7.26 1.10 -4.19
N SER A 61 6.97 -0.10 -4.72
CA SER A 61 7.66 -0.67 -5.88
C SER A 61 6.72 -1.49 -6.76
N LEU A 62 7.14 -1.81 -7.97
CA LEU A 62 6.50 -2.79 -8.85
C LEU A 62 7.22 -4.14 -8.73
N ILE A 63 6.48 -5.21 -8.49
CA ILE A 63 7.07 -6.56 -8.28
C ILE A 63 7.93 -7.01 -9.47
N LYS A 64 7.46 -6.81 -10.71
CA LYS A 64 8.16 -7.32 -11.90
C LYS A 64 9.46 -6.58 -12.25
N ASN A 65 9.69 -5.39 -11.67
CA ASN A 65 10.74 -4.44 -12.09
C ASN A 65 11.41 -3.76 -10.89
N MET A 66 11.63 -4.48 -9.79
CA MET A 66 12.15 -3.88 -8.55
C MET A 66 13.50 -3.18 -8.68
N ASN A 67 14.32 -3.55 -9.67
CA ASN A 67 15.64 -2.96 -9.93
C ASN A 67 15.66 -2.00 -11.13
N SER A 68 14.50 -1.68 -11.71
CA SER A 68 14.43 -0.73 -12.81
C SER A 68 14.44 0.70 -12.28
N ASP A 69 15.07 1.60 -13.04
CA ASP A 69 15.04 3.03 -12.72
C ASP A 69 13.61 3.57 -12.69
N ALA A 70 13.39 4.58 -11.86
CA ALA A 70 12.15 5.35 -11.89
C ALA A 70 12.11 6.18 -13.18
N ILE A 71 11.10 5.92 -14.02
CA ILE A 71 10.99 6.51 -15.36
C ILE A 71 9.81 7.48 -15.44
N GLU A 72 8.81 7.36 -14.55
CA GLU A 72 7.67 8.26 -14.48
C GLU A 72 7.26 8.60 -13.05
N GLU A 73 6.76 9.81 -12.85
CA GLU A 73 6.06 10.22 -11.63
C GLU A 73 4.57 9.90 -11.79
N VAL A 74 4.02 9.16 -10.82
CA VAL A 74 2.63 8.67 -10.86
C VAL A 74 2.02 8.72 -9.46
N SER A 75 0.69 8.69 -9.38
CA SER A 75 -0.03 8.51 -8.12
C SER A 75 -0.74 7.16 -8.08
N VAL A 76 -0.52 6.40 -7.02
CA VAL A 76 -1.16 5.10 -6.78
C VAL A 76 -2.38 5.34 -5.91
N VAL A 77 -3.56 5.06 -6.46
CA VAL A 77 -4.86 5.31 -5.82
C VAL A 77 -5.67 4.03 -5.75
N GLY A 78 -6.50 3.89 -4.73
CA GLY A 78 -7.36 2.72 -4.58
C GLY A 78 -8.64 2.80 -5.42
N CYS A 79 -9.47 1.77 -5.30
CA CYS A 79 -10.70 1.60 -6.07
C CYS A 79 -11.94 2.27 -5.47
N LEU A 80 -11.83 2.95 -4.33
CA LEU A 80 -12.98 3.51 -3.62
C LEU A 80 -13.38 4.89 -4.15
N CYS A 81 -14.67 5.24 -4.01
CA CYS A 81 -15.23 6.50 -4.50
C CYS A 81 -14.90 7.74 -3.65
N THR A 82 -13.76 7.74 -2.95
CA THR A 82 -13.34 8.83 -2.05
C THR A 82 -11.96 9.36 -2.42
N PRO A 83 -11.76 10.69 -2.41
CA PRO A 83 -10.44 11.29 -2.68
C PRO A 83 -9.39 10.95 -1.62
N LEU A 84 -9.81 10.39 -0.48
CA LEU A 84 -8.92 9.89 0.57
C LEU A 84 -8.24 8.57 0.19
N ASP A 85 -8.72 7.89 -0.86
CA ASP A 85 -8.25 6.56 -1.25
C ASP A 85 -6.97 6.63 -2.09
N ARG A 86 -5.89 7.07 -1.45
CA ARG A 86 -4.62 7.30 -2.11
C ARG A 86 -3.52 6.60 -1.34
N LEU A 87 -2.80 5.70 -1.98
CA LEU A 87 -1.75 4.88 -1.38
C LEU A 87 -0.36 5.46 -1.60
N GLY A 88 -0.18 6.26 -2.66
CA GLY A 88 1.04 7.02 -2.91
C GLY A 88 0.76 8.23 -3.80
N ASP A 89 1.34 9.38 -3.46
CA ASP A 89 1.22 10.63 -4.24
C ASP A 89 2.54 10.97 -4.90
N HIS A 90 2.52 11.21 -6.22
CA HIS A 90 3.69 11.67 -6.97
C HIS A 90 4.94 10.81 -6.69
N VAL A 91 4.76 9.49 -6.71
CA VAL A 91 5.83 8.52 -6.52
C VAL A 91 6.54 8.26 -7.84
N GLY A 92 7.87 8.20 -7.79
CA GLY A 92 8.67 7.74 -8.93
C GLY A 92 8.59 6.22 -9.06
N LEU A 93 8.13 5.71 -10.20
CA LEU A 93 8.08 4.28 -10.49
C LEU A 93 8.59 4.01 -11.91
N PRO A 94 9.07 2.78 -12.18
CA PRO A 94 9.17 2.29 -13.55
C PRO A 94 7.79 2.34 -14.23
N ARG A 95 7.76 2.31 -15.56
CA ARG A 95 6.50 2.29 -16.31
C ARG A 95 5.62 1.12 -15.88
N ALA A 96 4.47 1.45 -15.29
CA ALA A 96 3.49 0.48 -14.82
C ALA A 96 2.35 0.32 -15.83
N GLU A 97 1.83 -0.90 -15.95
CA GLU A 97 0.72 -1.25 -16.83
C GLU A 97 -0.40 -1.98 -16.06
N VAL A 98 -1.60 -2.02 -16.63
CA VAL A 98 -2.72 -2.77 -16.05
C VAL A 98 -2.34 -4.25 -15.92
N GLY A 99 -2.65 -4.83 -14.77
CA GLY A 99 -2.29 -6.20 -14.40
C GLY A 99 -1.00 -6.31 -13.57
N ASP A 100 -0.17 -5.26 -13.54
CA ASP A 100 1.01 -5.24 -12.68
C ASP A 100 0.63 -5.21 -11.20
N VAL A 101 1.55 -5.71 -10.36
CA VAL A 101 1.37 -5.74 -8.90
C VAL A 101 2.26 -4.67 -8.27
N VAL A 102 1.62 -3.77 -7.52
CA VAL A 102 2.26 -2.78 -6.67
C VAL A 102 2.50 -3.41 -5.30
N ALA A 103 3.70 -3.20 -4.76
CA ALA A 103 4.08 -3.57 -3.41
C ALA A 103 4.24 -2.31 -2.55
N LEU A 104 3.52 -2.27 -1.43
CA LEU A 104 3.68 -1.28 -0.37
C LEU A 104 4.41 -1.93 0.81
N PHE A 105 5.61 -1.45 1.10
CA PHE A 105 6.41 -1.93 2.25
C PHE A 105 6.00 -1.22 3.54
N LEU A 106 6.50 -1.70 4.67
CA LEU A 106 6.18 -1.18 6.02
C LEU A 106 4.71 -1.37 6.41
N ALA A 107 4.03 -2.37 5.85
CA ALA A 107 2.60 -2.58 5.96
C ALA A 107 2.19 -3.55 7.09
N GLY A 108 3.14 -4.03 7.90
CA GLY A 108 2.84 -5.06 8.92
C GLY A 108 2.24 -4.54 10.21
N ALA A 109 2.23 -3.22 10.43
CA ALA A 109 1.65 -2.60 11.62
C ALA A 109 0.54 -1.61 11.26
N TYR A 110 -0.66 -1.80 11.83
CA TYR A 110 -1.83 -0.95 11.61
C TYR A 110 -2.26 -0.85 10.13
N GLY A 111 -1.91 -1.86 9.34
CA GLY A 111 -2.48 -2.07 8.01
C GLY A 111 -3.89 -2.65 8.15
N ALA A 112 -4.05 -3.96 7.95
CA ALA A 112 -5.33 -4.64 8.04
C ALA A 112 -6.08 -4.35 9.36
N THR A 113 -5.37 -4.31 10.50
CA THR A 113 -5.96 -4.19 11.84
C THR A 113 -6.59 -2.83 12.15
N ALA A 114 -6.16 -1.76 11.47
CA ALA A 114 -6.72 -0.42 11.66
C ALA A 114 -7.63 0.02 10.50
N SER A 115 -7.66 -0.75 9.41
CA SER A 115 -8.37 -0.35 8.19
C SER A 115 -9.85 -0.71 8.25
N PRO A 116 -10.73 0.11 7.63
CA PRO A 116 -12.16 -0.17 7.62
C PRO A 116 -12.49 -1.24 6.56
N GLN A 117 -12.19 -2.51 6.88
CA GLN A 117 -12.24 -3.63 5.91
C GLN A 117 -13.60 -3.82 5.23
N ALA A 118 -14.71 -3.52 5.92
CA ALA A 118 -16.06 -3.65 5.38
C ALA A 118 -16.54 -2.41 4.60
N PHE A 119 -15.71 -1.37 4.46
CA PHE A 119 -16.11 -0.13 3.81
C PHE A 119 -16.49 -0.37 2.34
N LEU A 120 -17.67 0.12 1.95
CA LEU A 120 -18.28 -0.08 0.62
C LEU A 120 -18.47 -1.56 0.21
N GLY A 121 -18.39 -2.52 1.14
CA GLY A 121 -18.69 -3.93 0.88
C GLY A 121 -17.65 -4.68 0.04
N HIS A 122 -16.41 -4.17 -0.05
CA HIS A 122 -15.31 -4.87 -0.71
C HIS A 122 -14.88 -6.11 0.11
N PRO A 123 -14.40 -7.18 -0.56
CA PRO A 123 -13.84 -8.33 0.14
C PRO A 123 -12.57 -7.93 0.90
N PRO A 124 -12.26 -8.58 2.05
CA PRO A 124 -11.03 -8.30 2.77
C PRO A 124 -9.80 -8.73 1.96
N ALA A 125 -8.68 -8.04 2.18
CA ALA A 125 -7.38 -8.51 1.72
C ALA A 125 -7.06 -9.87 2.33
N ARG A 126 -6.50 -10.78 1.54
CA ARG A 126 -5.97 -12.05 2.05
C ARG A 126 -4.66 -11.79 2.78
N GLU A 127 -4.51 -12.38 3.95
CA GLU A 127 -3.27 -12.39 4.72
C GLU A 127 -2.57 -13.74 4.52
N LEU A 128 -1.27 -13.70 4.22
CA LEU A 128 -0.43 -14.87 3.99
C LEU A 128 0.83 -14.72 4.83
N THR A 129 1.30 -15.81 5.43
CA THR A 129 2.60 -15.83 6.12
C THR A 129 3.62 -16.59 5.27
N ILE A 130 4.87 -16.15 5.28
CA ILE A 130 5.96 -16.86 4.62
C ILE A 130 6.94 -17.34 5.69
N ASP A 131 7.16 -18.66 5.76
CA ASP A 131 8.22 -19.26 6.57
C ASP A 131 9.28 -19.86 5.62
N GLY A 132 10.44 -19.21 5.57
CA GLY A 132 11.48 -19.52 4.59
C GLY A 132 10.98 -19.32 3.15
N THR A 133 10.65 -20.43 2.47
CA THR A 133 10.11 -20.43 1.10
C THR A 133 8.68 -20.94 1.01
N GLU A 134 8.08 -21.31 2.14
CA GLU A 134 6.73 -21.87 2.19
C GLU A 134 5.71 -20.79 2.55
N ILE A 135 4.56 -20.83 1.87
CA ILE A 135 3.40 -20.03 2.25
C ILE A 135 2.60 -20.86 3.25
N VAL A 136 2.40 -20.30 4.45
CA VAL A 136 1.69 -20.92 5.58
C VAL A 136 0.36 -20.23 5.82
#